data_AF-Q1JZ60-F1
#
_entry.id   AF-Q1JZ60-F1
#
_cell.length_a   1.000
_cell.length_b   1.000
_cell.length_c   1.000
_cell.angle_alpha   90.00
_cell.angle_beta   90.00
_cell.angle_gamma   90.00
#
_symmetry.space_group_name_H-M   'P 1'
#
loop_
_entity.id
_entity.type
_entity.pdbx_description
1 polymer ?
#
loop_
_entity_poly.entity_id
_entity_poly.type
_entity_poly.pdbx_seq_one_letter_code
_entity_poly.pdbx_strand_id
1 'polypeptide(L)' 'MAVTLYGPDNRHVLLKRSGVRYCVELKDGPFVSRHRPSIDVLFRSAACYAGKNAIGVILAGMGDDDTKV' A
#
# COMPACT_ATOMS: atom_id res chain seq x y z
N MET A 1 4.77 -9.40 13.16
CA MET A 1 3.48 -8.69 13.05
C MET A 1 3.19 -8.52 11.57
N ALA A 2 2.30 -9.34 11.00
CA ALA A 2 1.85 -9.18 9.62
C ALA A 2 0.52 -8.43 9.65
N VAL A 3 0.45 -7.30 8.96
CA VAL A 3 -0.78 -6.52 8.81
C VAL A 3 -1.17 -6.61 7.35
N THR A 4 -2.31 -7.23 7.07
CA THR A 4 -2.89 -7.28 5.73
C THR A 4 -3.70 -6.01 5.51
N LEU A 5 -3.27 -5.17 4.57
CA LEU A 5 -3.94 -3.92 4.24
C LEU A 5 -4.79 -4.10 2.99
N TYR A 6 -6.11 -4.09 3.15
CA TYR A 6 -7.06 -3.91 2.06
C TYR A 6 -7.43 -2.43 1.99
N GLY A 7 -7.11 -1.77 0.87
CA GLY A 7 -7.48 -0.37 0.67
C GLY A 7 -8.97 -0.26 0.36
N PRO A 8 -9.75 0.59 1.06
CA PRO A 8 -11.08 0.93 0.59
C PRO A 8 -10.99 1.56 -0.80
N ASP A 9 -12.02 1.30 -1.59
CA ASP A 9 -12.21 1.65 -2.99
C ASP A 9 -11.66 3.03 -3.34
N ASN A 10 -10.79 3.03 -4.35
CA ASN A 10 -10.24 4.23 -4.99
C ASN A 10 -9.40 5.16 -4.08
N ARG A 11 -8.68 4.62 -3.08
CA ARG A 11 -7.66 5.36 -2.30
C ARG A 11 -6.31 4.66 -2.27
N HIS A 12 -5.22 5.44 -2.15
CA HIS A 12 -3.89 4.89 -1.95
C HIS A 12 -3.65 4.56 -0.48
N VAL A 13 -2.98 3.43 -0.24
CA VAL A 13 -2.54 3.02 1.09
C VAL A 13 -1.08 3.42 1.26
N LEU A 14 -0.78 4.13 2.35
CA LEU A 14 0.56 4.59 2.69
C LEU A 14 0.93 4.15 4.09
N LEU A 15 2.18 3.76 4.27
CA LEU A 15 2.79 3.74 5.58
C LEU A 15 3.09 5.18 6.00
N LYS A 16 2.87 5.50 7.27
CA LYS A 16 3.31 6.75 7.89
C LYS A 16 3.90 6.45 9.26
N ARG A 17 4.88 7.23 9.66
CA ARG A 17 5.42 7.16 11.02
C ARG A 17 4.82 8.29 11.86
N SER A 18 4.15 7.93 12.95
CA SER A 18 3.65 8.86 13.96
C SER A 18 4.46 8.64 15.25
N GLY A 19 5.51 9.44 15.41
CA GLY A 19 6.48 9.31 16.49
C GLY A 19 7.21 7.96 16.47
N VAL A 20 6.93 7.11 17.46
CA VAL A 20 7.55 5.79 17.62
C VAL A 20 6.74 4.67 16.96
N ARG A 21 5.52 4.95 16.50
CA ARG A 21 4.62 3.95 15.92
C ARG A 21 4.50 4.14 14.41
N TYR A 22 4.29 3.04 13.70
CA TYR A 22 3.85 3.06 12.31
C TYR A 22 2.33 3.04 12.26
N CYS A 23 1.77 3.90 11.41
CA CYS A 23 0.35 4.02 11.15
C CYS A 23 0.12 3.88 9.64
N VAL A 24 -1.10 3.53 9.26
CA VAL A 24 -1.51 3.48 7.86
C VAL A 24 -2.37 4.70 7.57
N GLU A 25 -2.05 5.38 6.48
CA GLU A 25 -2.82 6.52 5.98
C GLU A 25 -3.45 6.14 4.63
N LEU A 26 -4.72 6.51 4.47
CA LEU A 26 -5.42 6.43 3.20
C LEU A 26 -5.40 7.81 2.57
N LYS A 27 -4.89 7.91 1.35
CA LYS A 27 -4.75 9.17 0.64
C LYS A 27 -5.44 9.13 -0.71
N ASP A 28 -6.27 10.13 -0.95
CA ASP A 28 -6.75 10.49 -2.28
C ASP A 28 -5.64 11.18 -3.06
N GLY A 29 -5.43 10.75 -4.30
CA GLY A 29 -4.38 11.27 -5.18
C GLY A 29 -4.58 10.74 -6.59
N PRO A 30 -3.90 11.27 -7.61
CA PRO A 30 -4.04 10.80 -8.99
C PRO A 30 -3.68 9.31 -9.12
N PHE A 31 -4.21 8.62 -10.14
CA PHE A 31 -3.81 7.23 -10.40
C PHE A 31 -2.29 7.14 -10.57
N VAL A 32 -1.68 6.19 -9.87
CA VAL A 32 -0.25 5.90 -10.00
C VAL A 32 -0.13 4.54 -10.67
N SER A 33 0.59 4.48 -11.79
CA SER A 33 0.71 3.26 -12.61
C SER A 33 -0.65 2.71 -13.06
N ARG A 34 -1.65 3.58 -13.30
CA ARG A 34 -3.06 3.26 -13.64
C ARG A 34 -3.85 2.50 -12.56
N HIS A 35 -3.30 2.34 -11.36
CA HIS A 35 -3.94 1.61 -10.27
C HIS A 35 -4.22 2.52 -9.09
N ARG A 36 -5.34 2.26 -8.41
CA ARG A 36 -5.66 2.82 -7.11
C ARG A 36 -6.49 1.81 -6.31
N PRO A 37 -5.96 1.24 -5.23
CA PRO A 37 -4.64 1.48 -4.62
C PRO A 37 -3.46 1.10 -5.53
N SER A 38 -2.34 1.80 -5.37
CA SER A 38 -1.10 1.55 -6.13
C SER A 38 -0.03 1.00 -5.19
N ILE A 39 0.61 -0.09 -5.61
CA ILE A 39 1.70 -0.74 -4.87
C ILE A 39 2.95 0.16 -4.79
N ASP A 40 3.23 0.93 -5.85
CA ASP A 40 4.34 1.89 -5.89
C ASP A 40 4.25 2.90 -4.75
N VAL A 41 3.03 3.39 -4.48
CA VAL A 41 2.77 4.39 -3.44
C VAL A 41 3.02 3.79 -2.04
N LEU A 42 2.61 2.55 -1.83
CA LEU A 42 2.86 1.84 -0.57
C LEU A 42 4.36 1.61 -0.36
N PHE A 43 5.06 1.05 -1.33
CA PHE A 43 6.49 0.76 -1.22
C PHE A 43 7.33 2.03 -1.04
N ARG A 44 6.99 3.11 -1.76
CA ARG A 44 7.69 4.40 -1.61
C ARG A 44 7.51 4.99 -0.21
N SER A 45 6.29 4.91 0.33
CA SER A 45 6.03 5.36 1.71
C SER A 45 6.76 4.48 2.74
N ALA A 46 6.77 3.16 2.55
CA ALA A 46 7.51 2.24 3.41
C ALA A 46 9.02 2.51 3.38
N ALA A 47 9.59 2.75 2.20
CA ALA A 47 11.00 3.12 2.04
C ALA A 47 11.33 4.45 2.75
N CYS A 48 10.45 5.45 2.65
CA CYS A 48 10.62 6.74 3.34
C CYS A 48 10.55 6.63 4.87
N TYR A 49 9.58 5.88 5.42
CA TYR A 49 9.32 5.90 6.87
C TYR A 49 10.02 4.78 7.64
N ALA A 50 10.13 3.58 7.07
CA ALA A 50 10.72 2.42 7.72
C ALA A 50 12.13 2.11 7.19
N GLY A 51 12.45 2.46 5.95
CA GLY A 51 13.78 2.32 5.36
C GLY A 51 14.32 0.89 5.52
N LYS A 52 15.49 0.75 6.15
CA LYS A 52 16.15 -0.55 6.39
C LYS A 52 15.38 -1.48 7.33
N ASN A 53 14.40 -0.96 8.08
CA ASN A 53 13.57 -1.75 8.99
C ASN A 53 12.31 -2.32 8.32
N ALA A 54 12.15 -2.15 7.00
CA ALA A 54 11.06 -2.74 6.24
C ALA A 54 11.54 -3.93 5.40
N ILE A 55 10.68 -4.95 5.31
CA ILE A 55 10.81 -6.05 4.36
C ILE A 55 9.66 -5.91 3.36
N GLY A 56 10.00 -5.70 2.09
CA GLY A 56 9.03 -5.68 1.00
C GLY A 56 8.87 -7.09 0.44
N VAL A 57 7.67 -7.66 0.56
CA VAL A 57 7.34 -8.94 -0.05
C VAL A 57 6.35 -8.66 -1.17
N ILE A 58 6.73 -8.97 -2.41
CA ILE A 58 5.82 -9.01 -3.55
C ILE A 58 5.40 -10.46 -3.71
N LEU A 59 4.13 -10.74 -3.46
CA LEU A 59 3.56 -12.05 -3.72
C LEU A 59 3.04 -12.06 -5.16
N ALA A 60 3.38 -13.10 -5.93
CA ALA A 60 2.76 -13.31 -7.23
C ALA A 60 1.38 -13.97 -7.01
N GLY A 61 0.30 -13.24 -7.32
CA GLY A 61 -1.12 -13.68 -7.26
C GLY A 61 -2.03 -12.53 -6.79
N MET A 62 -3.23 -12.29 -7.36
CA MET A 62 -4.16 -13.17 -8.09
C MET A 62 -4.37 -12.68 -9.53
N GLY A 63 -4.08 -13.52 -10.53
CA GLY A 63 -4.63 -13.33 -11.87
C GLY A 63 -6.15 -13.50 -11.78
N ASP A 64 -6.87 -12.60 -12.45
CA ASP A 64 -8.32 -12.62 -12.62
C ASP A 64 -9.14 -12.62 -11.31
N ASP A 65 -9.14 -11.49 -10.59
CA ASP A 65 -10.40 -11.07 -9.93
C ASP A 65 -11.29 -10.47 -11.02
N ASP A 66 -11.86 -11.37 -11.81
CA ASP A 66 -12.81 -11.08 -12.86
C ASP A 66 -14.07 -10.45 -12.23
N THR A 67 -14.46 -9.34 -12.83
CA THR A 67 -15.75 -8.66 -12.81
C THR A 67 -16.90 -9.55 -12.32
N LYS A 68 -17.54 -9.14 -11.22
CA LYS A 68 -18.88 -9.66 -10.93
C LYS A 68 -19.86 -9.11 -11.99
N VAL A 69 -20.44 -10.06 -12.72
CA VAL A 69 -21.59 -9.99 -13.64
C VAL A 69 -22.78 -9.22 -13.06
#